data_AF-G0JLP4-F1
#
_entry.id   AF-G0JLP4-F1
#
_cell.length_a   1.000
_cell.length_b   1.000
_cell.length_c   1.000
_cell.angle_alpha   90.00
_cell.angle_beta   90.00
_cell.angle_gamma   90.00
#
_symmetry.space_group_name_H-M   'P 1'
#
loop_
_entity.id
_entity.type
_entity.pdbx_description
1 polymer ?
#
loop_
_entity_poly.entity_id
_entity_poly.type
_entity_poly.pdbx_seq_one_letter_code
_entity_poly.pdbx_strand_id
1 'polypeptide(L)' 'MNECDRNARISQLHNHRHALLRQRDGRAAPIASIDMELNVVRSELQALYEDGRKPQQHSSAHKATTPQFV' A
#
# COMPACT_ATOMS: atom_id res chain seq x y z
N MET A 1 6.82 -10.38 5.57
CA MET A 1 7.72 -9.25 5.24
C MET A 1 7.92 -8.48 6.53
N ASN A 2 9.15 -8.19 6.95
CA ASN A 2 9.34 -7.40 8.18
C ASN A 2 8.93 -5.94 7.93
N GLU A 3 8.59 -5.24 9.02
CA GLU A 3 8.20 -3.83 8.95
C GLU A 3 9.32 -2.96 8.37
N CYS A 4 10.58 -3.26 8.69
CA CYS A 4 11.76 -2.62 8.10
C CYS A 4 11.82 -2.81 6.58
N ASP A 5 11.57 -4.01 6.07
CA ASP A 5 11.58 -4.30 4.63
C ASP A 5 10.43 -3.58 3.91
N ARG A 6 9.25 -3.53 4.56
CA ARG A 6 8.08 -2.79 4.05
C ARG A 6 8.35 -1.29 3.96
N ASN A 7 8.95 -0.70 4.99
CA ASN A 7 9.31 0.72 5.01
C ASN A 7 10.40 1.07 3.99
N ALA A 8 11.38 0.18 3.79
CA ALA A 8 12.37 0.31 2.73
C ALA A 8 11.72 0.28 1.34
N ARG A 9 10.79 -0.65 1.10
CA ARG A 9 10.05 -0.76 -0.17
C ARG A 9 9.18 0.47 -0.43
N ILE A 10 8.48 0.99 0.58
CA ILE A 10 7.68 2.22 0.48
C ILE A 10 8.58 3.39 0.05
N SER A 11 9.75 3.55 0.67
CA SER A 11 10.70 4.61 0.33
C SER A 11 11.20 4.49 -1.11
N GLN A 12 11.50 3.28 -1.58
CA GLN A 12 11.89 3.03 -2.97
C GLN A 12 10.79 3.41 -3.96
N LEU A 13 9.54 3.03 -3.69
CA LEU A 13 8.40 3.34 -4.56
C LEU A 13 8.11 4.85 -4.63
N HIS A 14 8.25 5.57 -3.51
CA HIS A 14 8.13 7.04 -3.52
C HIS A 14 9.22 7.69 -4.37
N ASN A 15 10.47 7.28 -4.22
CA ASN A 15 11.57 7.79 -5.05
C ASN A 15 11.34 7.51 -6.54
N HIS A 16 10.85 6.31 -6.87
CA HIS A 16 10.55 5.93 -8.25
C HIS A 16 9.39 6.76 -8.82
N ARG A 17 8.32 6.98 -8.05
CA ARG A 17 7.22 7.88 -8.42
C ARG A 17 7.73 9.30 -8.72
N HIS A 18 8.62 9.83 -7.90
CA HIS A 18 9.20 11.16 -8.12
C HIS A 18 10.07 11.22 -9.39
N ALA A 19 10.81 10.15 -9.71
CA ALA A 19 11.55 10.06 -10.96
C ALA A 19 10.62 10.07 -12.18
N LEU A 20 9.56 9.26 -12.15
CA LEU A 20 8.56 9.18 -13.22
C LEU A 20 7.83 10.51 -13.45
N LEU A 21 7.44 11.20 -12.37
CA LEU A 21 6.81 12.53 -12.49
C LEU A 21 7.75 13.54 -13.15
N ARG A 22 9.03 13.56 -12.77
CA ARG A 22 10.03 14.42 -13.42
C ARG A 22 10.26 14.03 -14.88
N GLN A 23 10.24 12.73 -15.19
CA GLN A 23 10.37 12.24 -16.56
C GLN A 23 9.16 12.59 -17.42
N ARG A 24 7.95 12.65 -16.85
CA ARG A 24 6.73 13.11 -17.53
C ARG A 24 6.76 14.60 -17.83
N ASP A 25 7.25 15.39 -16.86
CA ASP A 25 7.39 16.83 -17.03
C ASP A 25 8.50 17.16 -18.07
N GLY A 26 9.49 16.26 -18.23
CA GLY A 26 10.40 16.24 -19.36
C GLY A 26 9.70 15.76 -20.64
N ARG A 27 9.61 16.59 -21.67
CA ARG A 27 8.94 16.29 -22.96
C ARG A 27 9.54 15.12 -23.78
N ALA A 28 10.42 14.30 -23.21
CA ALA A 28 11.22 13.30 -23.93
C ALA A 28 10.63 11.88 -23.89
N ALA A 29 9.63 11.59 -23.06
CA ALA A 29 9.12 10.24 -22.88
C ALA A 29 7.64 10.10 -23.27
N PRO A 30 7.21 8.94 -23.82
CA PRO A 30 5.80 8.68 -24.12
C PRO A 30 4.98 8.77 -22.83
N ILE A 31 4.13 9.80 -22.73
CA ILE A 31 3.33 10.11 -21.52
C ILE A 31 2.51 8.89 -21.08
N ALA A 32 1.95 8.14 -22.04
CA ALA A 32 1.18 6.92 -21.77
C ALA A 32 1.98 5.82 -21.06
N SER A 33 3.27 5.64 -21.40
CA SER A 33 4.13 4.66 -20.73
C SER A 33 4.41 5.06 -19.28
N ILE A 34 4.65 6.35 -19.04
CA ILE A 34 4.89 6.86 -17.69
C ILE A 34 3.62 6.76 -16.82
N ASP A 35 2.46 7.05 -17.38
CA ASP A 35 1.19 6.93 -16.66
C ASP A 35 0.88 5.47 -16.28
N MET A 36 1.24 4.50 -17.14
CA MET A 36 1.16 3.08 -16.79
C MET A 36 2.08 2.73 -15.61
N GLU A 37 3.33 3.17 -15.64
CA GLU A 37 4.29 2.93 -14.55
C GLU A 37 3.84 3.61 -13.24
N LEU A 38 3.32 4.84 -13.31
CA LEU A 38 2.75 5.53 -12.16
C LEU A 38 1.56 4.77 -11.56
N ASN A 39 0.72 4.15 -12.39
CA ASN A 39 -0.41 3.34 -11.92
C ASN A 39 0.06 2.07 -11.19
N VAL A 40 1.12 1.42 -11.67
CA VAL A 40 1.74 0.27 -10.98
C VAL A 40 2.29 0.69 -9.63
N VAL A 41 3.09 1.76 -9.58
CA VAL A 41 3.67 2.27 -8.33
C VAL A 41 2.58 2.64 -7.31
N ARG A 42 1.50 3.27 -7.76
CA ARG A 42 0.36 3.61 -6.91
C ARG A 42 -0.30 2.36 -6.33
N SER A 43 -0.49 1.33 -7.16
CA SER A 43 -1.13 0.06 -6.73
C SER A 43 -0.25 -0.69 -5.73
N GLU A 44 1.07 -0.73 -5.94
CA GLU A 44 2.01 -1.34 -4.98
C GLU A 44 2.04 -0.59 -3.65
N LEU A 45 2.08 0.75 -3.67
CA LEU A 45 2.00 1.55 -2.45
C LEU A 45 0.70 1.27 -1.69
N GLN A 46 -0.43 1.23 -2.39
CA GLN A 46 -1.73 0.95 -1.78
C GLN A 46 -1.76 -0.44 -1.13
N ALA A 47 -1.30 -1.47 -1.85
CA ALA A 47 -1.23 -2.83 -1.32
C ALA A 47 -0.34 -2.91 -0.07
N LEU A 48 0.83 -2.23 -0.09
CA LEU A 48 1.69 -2.17 1.08
C LEU A 48 1.02 -1.46 2.24
N TYR A 49 0.34 -0.34 2.03
CA TYR A 49 -0.38 0.36 3.11
C TYR A 49 -1.54 -0.45 3.69
N GLU A 50 -2.30 -1.15 2.85
CA GLU A 50 -3.38 -2.05 3.26
C GLU A 50 -2.86 -3.25 4.06
N ASP A 51 -1.72 -3.82 3.66
CA ASP A 51 -1.15 -5.01 4.33
C ASP A 51 -0.78 -4.74 5.79
N GLY A 52 -0.23 -3.58 6.11
CA GLY A 52 0.00 -3.18 7.51
C GLY A 52 -1.13 -2.40 8.15
N ARG A 53 -2.27 -2.24 7.47
CA ARG A 53 -3.53 -1.82 8.07
C ARG A 53 -4.45 -3.00 8.37
N LYS A 54 -4.13 -4.23 7.94
CA LYS A 54 -4.85 -5.42 8.40
C LYS A 54 -4.86 -5.37 9.92
N PRO A 55 -6.02 -5.12 10.55
CA PRO A 55 -6.07 -5.28 11.99
C PRO A 55 -5.66 -6.73 12.21
N GLN A 56 -4.67 -6.96 13.07
CA GLN A 56 -4.60 -8.22 13.79
C GLN A 56 -6.01 -8.42 14.31
N GLN A 57 -6.80 -9.29 13.66
CA GLN A 57 -7.97 -9.90 14.26
C GLN A 57 -7.38 -10.73 15.40
N HIS A 58 -7.07 -10.05 16.51
CA HIS A 58 -7.08 -10.68 17.80
C HIS A 58 -8.52 -11.16 17.94
N SER A 59 -8.68 -12.46 17.71
CA SER A 59 -9.87 -13.23 17.94
C SER A 59 -10.23 -13.17 19.42
N SER A 60 -10.69 -12.02 19.91
CA SER A 60 -11.41 -11.89 21.17
C SER A 60 -12.89 -12.18 20.92
N ALA A 61 -13.16 -13.37 20.39
CA ALA A 61 -14.50 -13.95 20.31
C ALA A 61 -14.53 -15.29 21.05
N HIS A 62 -13.99 -15.31 22.27
CA HIS A 62 -14.25 -16.38 23.22
C HIS A 62 -14.68 -15.77 24.56
N LYS A 63 -15.99 -15.57 24.70
CA LYS A 63 -16.78 -16.32 25.69
C LYS A 63 -18.27 -15.98 25.57
N ALA A 64 -19.04 -17.04 25.33
CA ALA A 64 -20.48 -17.12 25.51
C ALA A 64 -20.90 -16.96 26.99
N THR A 65 -22.23 -16.93 27.22
CA THR A 65 -23.01 -17.02 28.49
C THR A 65 -23.61 -15.65 28.86
N THR A 66 -24.92 -15.34 28.79
CA THR A 66 -26.17 -16.12 28.97
C THR A 66 -27.36 -15.27 28.48
N PRO A 67 -28.46 -15.82 27.91
CA PRO A 67 -29.71 -15.07 27.78
C PRO A 67 -30.49 -15.10 29.10
N GLN A 68 -30.84 -13.94 29.66
CA GLN A 68 -31.73 -13.82 30.81
C GLN A 68 -33.16 -13.62 30.29
N PHE A 69 -34.00 -14.64 30.48
CA PHE A 69 -35.44 -14.61 30.20
C PHE A 69 -36.17 -13.70 31.19
N VAL A 70 -37.19 -12.99 30.68
CA VAL A 70 -38.21 -12.20 31.39
C VAL A 70 -39.28 -13.07 32.02
#